data_AF-A0A7X3VM60-F1
#
_entry.id   AF-A0A7X3VM60-F1
#
_cell.length_a   1.000
_cell.length_b   1.000
_cell.length_c   1.000
_cell.angle_alpha   90.00
_cell.angle_beta   90.00
_cell.angle_gamma   90.00
#
_symmetry.space_group_name_H-M   'P 1'
#
loop_
_entity.id
_entity.type
_entity.pdbx_description
1 polymer ?
#
loop_
_entity_poly.entity_id
_entity_poly.type
_entity_poly.pdbx_seq_one_letter_code
_entity_poly.pdbx_strand_id
1 'polypeptide(L)'
;MEVKMSLRFFAYFWIILFLSLSSITFAEPPIEVIYWKASDVKMPTPEKIDQLRQVMIEVQDFFAAEMDRHGFGKKTFKFNEDIEIIKGEKKISEYNPFPIDINETSLIEYGLDNQIYVVFVGGAETFIGSNGLAKGLCRTVPENLKYCNHLVLIPAEDDLYFTPVVAHEIGHAFGLAHSLKRFILNSNSVDIMYQTQIVTRGIKDELKNYALNREDATFLNENGRLSIQKAYQDGSQGINADVNGDGYIDLYDVMIVRSGMQNPTTYDTDINNDGVTDENDLALVKLKAMEAIIAASPSKPRFKLTTTWGTLKIQ
;
A
#
# COMPACT_ATOMS: atom_id res chain seq x y z
N MET A 1 -11.36 -42.20 -35.93
CA MET A 1 -11.86 -42.29 -34.54
C MET A 1 -12.57 -40.98 -34.25
N GLU A 2 -13.88 -40.93 -34.46
CA GLU A 2 -14.70 -39.74 -34.25
C GLU A 2 -14.97 -39.54 -32.77
N VAL A 3 -14.44 -38.47 -32.19
CA VAL A 3 -14.74 -38.09 -30.81
C VAL A 3 -16.05 -37.31 -30.82
N LYS A 4 -17.16 -37.98 -30.48
CA LYS A 4 -18.45 -37.31 -30.20
C LYS A 4 -18.34 -36.55 -28.89
N MET A 5 -17.86 -35.31 -28.95
CA MET A 5 -17.82 -34.41 -27.81
C MET A 5 -19.26 -33.97 -27.49
N SER A 6 -19.80 -34.38 -26.34
CA SER A 6 -21.21 -34.12 -26.02
C SER A 6 -21.45 -32.63 -25.77
N LEU A 7 -22.58 -32.12 -26.26
CA LEU A 7 -23.03 -30.72 -26.09
C LEU A 7 -23.05 -30.27 -24.61
N ARG A 8 -23.16 -31.22 -23.66
CA ARG A 8 -23.09 -30.96 -22.22
C ARG A 8 -21.70 -30.52 -21.77
N PHE A 9 -20.63 -31.01 -22.41
CA PHE A 9 -19.26 -30.63 -22.07
C PHE A 9 -18.95 -29.17 -22.45
N PHE A 10 -19.54 -28.70 -23.56
CA PHE A 10 -19.44 -27.30 -23.99
C PHE A 10 -20.16 -26.36 -23.02
N ALA A 11 -21.35 -26.74 -22.52
CA ALA A 11 -22.09 -25.92 -21.57
C ALA A 11 -21.36 -25.76 -20.21
N TYR A 12 -20.76 -26.82 -19.68
CA TYR A 12 -19.96 -26.74 -18.45
C TYR A 12 -18.68 -25.91 -18.65
N PHE A 13 -18.02 -26.02 -19.81
CA PHE A 13 -16.84 -25.21 -20.11
C PHE A 13 -17.17 -23.72 -20.16
N TRP A 14 -18.32 -23.34 -20.75
CA TRP A 14 -18.77 -21.94 -20.77
C TRP A 14 -19.23 -21.41 -19.40
N ILE A 15 -19.86 -22.24 -18.56
CA ILE A 15 -20.24 -21.83 -17.19
C ILE A 15 -19.00 -21.64 -16.32
N ILE A 16 -17.97 -22.49 -16.46
CA ILE A 16 -16.70 -22.33 -15.75
C ILE A 16 -15.94 -21.09 -16.26
N LEU A 17 -15.96 -20.83 -17.58
CA LEU A 17 -15.34 -19.65 -18.18
C LEU A 17 -16.07 -18.33 -17.78
N PHE A 18 -17.40 -18.36 -17.62
CA PHE A 18 -18.17 -17.21 -17.14
C PHE A 18 -18.01 -16.97 -15.63
N LEU A 19 -17.81 -18.02 -14.84
CA LEU A 19 -17.52 -17.90 -13.41
C LEU A 19 -16.06 -17.51 -13.13
N SER A 20 -15.13 -17.74 -14.06
CA SER A 20 -13.73 -17.29 -13.93
C SER A 20 -13.49 -15.84 -14.41
N LEU A 21 -14.50 -15.16 -14.95
CA LEU A 21 -14.51 -13.69 -15.14
C LEU A 21 -14.94 -12.96 -13.86
N SER A 22 -14.74 -13.59 -12.70
CA SER A 22 -14.90 -12.98 -11.38
C SER A 22 -13.99 -11.77 -11.29
N SER A 23 -14.62 -10.58 -11.36
CA SER A 23 -14.14 -9.31 -10.83
C SER A 23 -12.65 -9.07 -11.01
N ILE A 24 -12.26 -8.50 -12.16
CA ILE A 24 -11.03 -7.69 -12.20
C ILE A 24 -11.28 -6.54 -11.22
N THR A 25 -10.95 -6.75 -9.95
CA THR A 25 -10.83 -5.68 -8.98
C THR A 25 -9.67 -4.84 -9.50
N PHE A 26 -9.98 -3.72 -10.14
CA PHE A 26 -8.97 -2.72 -10.42
C PHE A 26 -8.39 -2.33 -9.07
N ALA A 27 -7.16 -2.78 -8.81
CA ALA A 27 -6.42 -2.31 -7.67
C ALA A 27 -6.41 -0.77 -7.77
N GLU A 28 -6.71 -0.08 -6.67
CA GLU A 28 -6.59 1.37 -6.66
C GLU A 28 -5.18 1.74 -7.15
N PRO A 29 -5.06 2.74 -8.04
CA PRO A 29 -3.75 3.13 -8.52
C PRO A 29 -2.92 3.58 -7.31
N PRO A 30 -1.63 3.19 -7.25
CA PRO A 30 -0.77 3.63 -6.16
C PRO A 30 -0.72 5.16 -6.13
N ILE A 31 -0.61 5.75 -4.93
CA ILE A 31 -0.29 7.16 -4.78
C ILE A 31 1.03 7.45 -5.51
N GLU A 32 1.03 8.42 -6.40
CA GLU A 32 2.26 8.88 -7.05
C GLU A 32 2.95 9.90 -6.16
N VAL A 33 4.24 9.69 -5.89
CA VAL A 33 5.03 10.55 -5.01
C VAL A 33 6.04 11.32 -5.85
N ILE A 34 5.98 12.64 -5.73
CA ILE A 34 6.74 13.57 -6.56
C ILE A 34 7.56 14.49 -5.64
N TYR A 35 8.83 14.68 -5.96
CA TYR A 35 9.60 15.82 -5.49
C TYR A 35 9.63 16.89 -6.57
N TRP A 36 8.89 17.98 -6.36
CA TRP A 36 8.88 19.11 -7.28
C TRP A 36 9.81 20.19 -6.77
N LYS A 37 10.68 20.73 -7.63
CA LYS A 37 11.58 21.84 -7.30
C LYS A 37 11.47 22.98 -8.28
N ALA A 38 11.40 24.19 -7.75
CA ALA A 38 11.56 25.41 -8.56
C ALA A 38 12.94 25.47 -9.24
N SER A 39 13.08 26.37 -10.21
CA SER A 39 14.29 26.51 -11.03
C SER A 39 15.52 26.94 -10.23
N ASP A 40 15.34 27.72 -9.16
CA ASP A 40 16.37 28.23 -8.26
C ASP A 40 16.64 27.33 -7.05
N VAL A 41 15.86 26.28 -6.88
CA VAL A 41 16.04 25.28 -5.81
C VAL A 41 17.00 24.19 -6.27
N LYS A 42 17.96 23.84 -5.41
CA LYS A 42 18.94 22.78 -5.68
C LYS A 42 18.25 21.43 -5.88
N MET A 43 18.90 20.52 -6.60
CA MET A 43 18.44 19.12 -6.65
C MET A 43 18.46 18.52 -5.23
N PRO A 44 17.45 17.71 -4.86
CA PRO A 44 17.49 16.99 -3.60
C PRO A 44 18.66 16.00 -3.62
N THR A 45 19.28 15.79 -2.46
CA THR A 45 20.28 14.72 -2.34
C THR A 45 19.58 13.36 -2.28
N PRO A 46 20.27 12.25 -2.59
CA PRO A 46 19.72 10.91 -2.41
C PRO A 46 19.19 10.68 -0.99
N GLU A 47 19.89 11.17 0.03
CA GLU A 47 19.48 11.03 1.43
C GLU A 47 18.15 11.74 1.70
N LYS A 48 17.92 12.91 1.07
CA LYS A 48 16.64 13.61 1.19
C LYS A 48 15.51 12.82 0.53
N ILE A 49 15.75 12.20 -0.63
CA ILE A 49 14.75 11.34 -1.28
C ILE A 49 14.44 10.12 -0.40
N ASP A 50 15.46 9.48 0.18
CA ASP A 50 15.27 8.34 1.09
C ASP A 50 14.48 8.73 2.35
N GLN A 51 14.73 9.92 2.90
CA GLN A 51 13.95 10.47 4.01
C GLN A 51 12.47 10.66 3.63
N LEU A 52 12.19 11.22 2.46
CA LEU A 52 10.81 11.41 2.00
C LEU A 52 10.10 10.07 1.75
N ARG A 53 10.82 9.07 1.23
CA ARG A 53 10.30 7.70 1.11
C ARG A 53 9.98 7.13 2.48
N GLN A 54 10.89 7.27 3.45
CA GLN A 54 10.66 6.79 4.81
C GLN A 54 9.44 7.46 5.46
N VAL A 55 9.22 8.75 5.23
CA VAL A 55 8.00 9.45 5.67
C VAL A 55 6.75 8.78 5.08
N MET A 56 6.72 8.47 3.79
CA MET A 56 5.57 7.80 3.16
C MET A 56 5.33 6.40 3.72
N ILE A 57 6.40 5.64 4.02
CA ILE A 57 6.32 4.32 4.68
C ILE A 57 5.71 4.48 6.08
N GLU A 58 6.22 5.41 6.90
CA GLU A 58 5.69 5.66 8.24
C GLU A 58 4.21 6.07 8.23
N VAL A 59 3.79 6.87 7.25
CA VAL A 59 2.37 7.23 7.08
C VAL A 59 1.55 6.02 6.68
N GLN A 60 2.03 5.21 5.73
CA GLN A 60 1.37 3.97 5.32
C GLN A 60 1.17 3.01 6.50
N ASP A 61 2.21 2.82 7.32
CA ASP A 61 2.17 2.00 8.54
C ASP A 61 1.19 2.55 9.57
N PHE A 62 1.13 3.87 9.73
CA PHE A 62 0.17 4.51 10.64
C PHE A 62 -1.28 4.22 10.23
N PHE A 63 -1.64 4.40 8.95
CA PHE A 63 -2.99 4.07 8.50
C PHE A 63 -3.28 2.57 8.70
N ALA A 64 -2.33 1.67 8.40
CA ALA A 64 -2.50 0.24 8.63
C ALA A 64 -2.77 -0.10 10.11
N ALA A 65 -1.94 0.43 11.01
CA ALA A 65 -2.04 0.19 12.45
C ALA A 65 -3.33 0.77 13.03
N GLU A 66 -3.76 1.95 12.57
CA GLU A 66 -4.98 2.57 13.05
C GLU A 66 -6.24 1.85 12.56
N MET A 67 -6.25 1.37 11.31
CA MET A 67 -7.35 0.54 10.80
C MET A 67 -7.45 -0.78 11.57
N ASP A 68 -6.31 -1.40 11.90
CA ASP A 68 -6.25 -2.62 12.70
C ASP A 68 -6.74 -2.39 14.13
N ARG A 69 -6.30 -1.29 14.76
CA ARG A 69 -6.72 -0.87 16.11
C ARG A 69 -8.24 -0.72 16.25
N HIS A 70 -8.93 -0.35 15.16
CA HIS A 70 -10.40 -0.23 15.13
C HIS A 70 -11.12 -1.52 14.75
N GLY A 71 -10.40 -2.62 14.50
CA GLY A 71 -10.97 -3.92 14.15
C GLY A 71 -11.33 -4.08 12.68
N PHE A 72 -10.75 -3.25 11.80
CA PHE A 72 -10.94 -3.37 10.35
C PHE A 72 -9.83 -4.16 9.65
N GLY A 73 -8.84 -4.66 10.42
CA GLY A 73 -7.62 -5.29 9.92
C GLY A 73 -6.60 -4.28 9.40
N LYS A 74 -5.39 -4.74 9.11
CA LYS A 74 -4.27 -3.90 8.62
C LYS A 74 -4.47 -3.44 7.18
N LYS A 75 -5.36 -2.47 6.98
CA LYS A 75 -5.68 -1.86 5.67
C LYS A 75 -4.93 -0.55 5.50
N THR A 76 -4.31 -0.35 4.35
CA THR A 76 -3.63 0.90 4.02
C THR A 76 -3.62 1.14 2.51
N PHE A 77 -3.06 2.26 2.11
CA PHE A 77 -2.88 2.63 0.71
C PHE A 77 -1.55 2.12 0.17
N LYS A 78 -1.42 2.05 -1.15
CA LYS A 78 -0.13 1.83 -1.82
C LYS A 78 0.40 3.13 -2.38
N PHE A 79 1.71 3.26 -2.47
CA PHE A 79 2.35 4.37 -3.15
C PHE A 79 3.54 3.88 -3.98
N ASN A 80 3.93 4.70 -4.96
CA ASN A 80 5.12 4.46 -5.75
C ASN A 80 6.37 4.90 -4.97
N GLU A 81 7.22 3.95 -4.59
CA GLU A 81 8.45 4.22 -3.82
C GLU A 81 9.55 4.92 -4.65
N ASP A 82 9.44 4.87 -5.98
CA ASP A 82 10.32 5.59 -6.90
C ASP A 82 9.84 7.04 -7.03
N ILE A 83 10.26 7.89 -6.08
CA ILE A 83 9.89 9.31 -6.04
C ILE A 83 10.39 10.01 -7.31
N GLU A 84 9.44 10.52 -8.10
CA GLU A 84 9.75 11.23 -9.35
C GLU A 84 10.19 12.67 -9.05
N ILE A 85 11.30 13.11 -9.66
CA ILE A 85 11.82 14.47 -9.46
C ILE A 85 11.44 15.35 -10.65
N ILE A 86 10.61 16.37 -10.41
CA ILE A 86 10.18 17.34 -11.43
C ILE A 86 10.84 18.69 -11.18
N LYS A 87 11.30 19.32 -12.27
CA LYS A 87 11.85 20.67 -12.26
C LYS A 87 10.83 21.66 -12.82
N GLY A 88 10.37 22.59 -11.99
CA GLY A 88 9.57 23.74 -12.40
C GLY A 88 10.37 24.78 -13.19
N GLU A 89 9.67 25.59 -13.98
CA GLU A 89 10.28 26.53 -14.92
C GLU A 89 10.68 27.85 -14.25
N LYS A 90 9.90 28.28 -13.26
CA LYS A 90 10.07 29.57 -12.56
C LYS A 90 10.80 29.42 -11.24
N LYS A 91 11.23 30.53 -10.64
CA LYS A 91 11.78 30.57 -9.27
C LYS A 91 10.69 30.37 -8.24
N ILE A 92 11.03 29.90 -7.04
CA ILE A 92 10.03 29.66 -5.99
C ILE A 92 9.21 30.92 -5.66
N SER A 93 9.88 32.08 -5.65
CA SER A 93 9.25 33.40 -5.40
C SER A 93 8.28 33.88 -6.49
N GLU A 94 8.31 33.26 -7.68
CA GLU A 94 7.44 33.61 -8.80
C GLU A 94 6.14 32.78 -8.81
N TYR A 95 6.05 31.72 -8.00
CA TYR A 95 4.80 31.00 -7.80
C TYR A 95 3.98 31.71 -6.72
N ASN A 96 2.82 32.21 -7.12
CA ASN A 96 1.90 32.97 -6.28
C ASN A 96 0.55 32.24 -6.21
N PRO A 97 -0.15 32.24 -5.06
CA PRO A 97 0.29 31.81 -3.73
C PRO A 97 0.40 30.29 -3.60
N PHE A 98 0.08 29.56 -4.67
CA PHE A 98 0.19 28.12 -4.77
C PHE A 98 1.47 27.79 -5.51
N PRO A 99 2.39 27.02 -4.91
CA PRO A 99 3.74 26.89 -5.45
C PRO A 99 3.85 26.08 -6.73
N ILE A 100 2.75 25.52 -7.23
CA ILE A 100 2.76 24.65 -8.41
C ILE A 100 1.67 25.10 -9.36
N ASP A 101 2.09 25.59 -10.52
CA ASP A 101 1.22 25.63 -11.68
C ASP A 101 1.09 24.20 -12.20
N ILE A 102 -0.06 23.56 -11.96
CA ILE A 102 -0.32 22.17 -12.37
C ILE A 102 -0.07 21.98 -13.87
N ASN A 103 -0.14 23.05 -14.68
CA ASN A 103 0.14 22.98 -16.11
C ASN A 103 1.63 22.75 -16.43
N GLU A 104 2.54 23.03 -15.49
CA GLU A 104 3.99 22.75 -15.65
C GLU A 104 4.33 21.27 -15.38
N THR A 105 3.39 20.49 -14.83
CA THR A 105 3.61 19.09 -14.50
C THR A 105 2.73 18.20 -15.38
N SER A 106 3.30 17.61 -16.44
CA SER A 106 2.55 16.70 -17.33
C SER A 106 2.06 15.42 -16.64
N LEU A 107 2.57 15.12 -15.44
CA LEU A 107 2.15 13.98 -14.63
C LEU A 107 0.85 14.21 -13.86
N ILE A 108 0.57 15.46 -13.50
CA ILE A 108 -0.57 15.79 -12.64
C ILE A 108 -1.75 16.07 -13.55
N GLU A 109 -2.61 15.06 -13.68
CA GLU A 109 -3.76 15.14 -14.55
C GLU A 109 -5.01 15.55 -13.77
N TYR A 110 -5.74 16.52 -14.32
CA TYR A 110 -7.13 16.73 -13.93
C TYR A 110 -7.94 15.53 -14.44
N GLY A 111 -8.63 14.85 -13.53
CA GLY A 111 -9.27 13.60 -13.89
C GLY A 111 -10.15 13.02 -12.81
N LEU A 112 -10.77 11.90 -13.16
CA LEU A 112 -11.72 11.15 -12.33
C LEU A 112 -11.21 9.72 -12.05
N ASP A 113 -9.92 9.49 -12.30
CA ASP A 113 -9.27 8.18 -12.17
C ASP A 113 -8.95 7.84 -10.71
N ASN A 114 -9.32 8.73 -9.79
CA ASN A 114 -9.06 8.62 -8.37
C ASN A 114 -7.56 8.53 -8.03
N GLN A 115 -6.71 9.12 -8.88
CA GLN A 115 -5.27 9.19 -8.66
C GLN A 115 -4.96 10.21 -7.55
N ILE A 116 -4.11 9.83 -6.60
CA ILE A 116 -3.59 10.76 -5.60
C ILE A 116 -2.13 11.06 -5.94
N TYR A 117 -1.78 12.35 -5.95
CA TYR A 117 -0.43 12.83 -6.13
C TYR A 117 0.03 13.48 -4.83
N VAL A 118 1.10 12.97 -4.23
CA VAL A 118 1.77 13.58 -3.08
C VAL A 118 3.02 14.29 -3.58
N VAL A 119 3.02 15.62 -3.52
CA VAL A 119 4.07 16.48 -4.06
C VAL A 119 4.80 17.19 -2.95
N PHE A 120 6.05 16.78 -2.73
CA PHE A 120 7.00 17.46 -1.87
C PHE A 120 7.62 18.64 -2.62
N VAL A 121 7.39 19.86 -2.14
CA VAL A 121 7.77 21.12 -2.80
C VAL A 121 9.11 21.63 -2.25
N GLY A 122 10.19 21.38 -2.98
CA GLY A 122 11.53 21.86 -2.66
C GLY A 122 11.61 23.40 -2.58
N GLY A 123 12.30 23.91 -1.57
CA GLY A 123 12.46 25.35 -1.32
C GLY A 123 11.22 26.05 -0.76
N ALA A 124 10.11 25.35 -0.56
CA ALA A 124 8.97 25.85 0.20
C ALA A 124 9.13 25.48 1.68
N GLU A 125 9.03 26.48 2.55
CA GLU A 125 8.99 26.28 4.00
C GLU A 125 7.56 26.06 4.49
N THR A 126 6.61 26.81 3.94
CA THR A 126 5.19 26.73 4.29
C THR A 126 4.34 27.11 3.08
N PHE A 127 3.04 26.82 3.15
CA PHE A 127 2.06 27.46 2.28
C PHE A 127 1.32 28.55 3.07
N ILE A 128 0.65 29.48 2.38
CA ILE A 128 0.00 30.63 3.04
C ILE A 128 -0.98 30.16 4.13
N GLY A 129 -0.54 30.25 5.38
CA GLY A 129 -1.32 29.88 6.57
C GLY A 129 -1.50 28.38 6.83
N SER A 130 -0.78 27.50 6.12
CA SER A 130 -0.88 26.05 6.28
C SER A 130 0.46 25.32 6.16
N ASN A 131 0.59 24.22 6.90
CA ASN A 131 1.76 23.32 6.86
C ASN A 131 1.68 22.31 5.71
N GLY A 132 0.51 22.14 5.11
CA GLY A 132 0.23 21.24 4.00
C GLY A 132 -1.04 21.66 3.27
N LEU A 133 -1.34 21.03 2.14
CA LEU A 133 -2.59 21.27 1.43
C LEU A 133 -3.02 20.04 0.64
N ALA A 134 -4.23 19.56 0.88
CA ALA A 134 -4.92 18.63 -0.01
C ALA A 134 -6.01 19.33 -0.84
N LYS A 135 -6.11 19.00 -2.13
CA LYS A 135 -7.10 19.58 -3.05
C LYS A 135 -7.54 18.58 -4.12
N GLY A 136 -8.85 18.49 -4.36
CA GLY A 136 -9.39 17.75 -5.51
C GLY A 136 -9.05 18.40 -6.85
N LEU A 137 -8.61 17.60 -7.82
CA LEU A 137 -8.21 17.98 -9.18
C LEU A 137 -9.34 17.74 -10.19
N CYS A 138 -10.52 18.25 -9.87
CA CYS A 138 -11.67 18.22 -10.76
C CYS A 138 -12.37 19.59 -10.77
N ARG A 139 -12.74 20.06 -11.97
CA ARG A 139 -13.42 21.36 -12.13
C ARG A 139 -14.88 21.30 -11.66
N THR A 140 -15.52 20.17 -11.92
CA THR A 140 -16.90 19.85 -11.55
C THR A 140 -16.95 18.35 -11.31
N VAL A 141 -17.48 17.93 -10.17
CA VAL A 141 -17.76 16.51 -9.92
C VAL A 141 -19.18 16.25 -10.42
N PRO A 142 -19.37 15.44 -11.47
CA PRO A 142 -20.71 15.01 -11.85
C PRO A 142 -21.40 14.32 -10.66
N GLU A 143 -22.71 14.51 -10.47
CA GLU A 143 -23.45 13.96 -9.31
C GLU A 143 -23.31 12.44 -9.13
N ASN A 144 -22.98 11.72 -10.22
CA ASN A 144 -22.81 10.27 -10.27
C ASN A 144 -21.36 9.80 -10.12
N LEU A 145 -20.38 10.71 -10.09
CA LEU A 145 -18.98 10.38 -9.89
C LEU A 145 -18.59 10.73 -8.47
N LYS A 146 -18.13 9.72 -7.75
CA LYS A 146 -17.86 9.87 -6.33
C LYS A 146 -16.49 10.49 -6.08
N TYR A 147 -15.57 10.39 -7.05
CA TYR A 147 -14.14 10.58 -6.81
C TYR A 147 -13.45 11.38 -7.91
N CYS A 148 -12.47 12.18 -7.49
CA CYS A 148 -11.58 12.94 -8.34
C CYS A 148 -10.14 12.55 -8.07
N ASN A 149 -9.26 12.89 -9.00
CA ASN A 149 -7.84 12.94 -8.67
C ASN A 149 -7.62 13.95 -7.52
N HIS A 150 -6.62 13.73 -6.69
CA HIS A 150 -6.28 14.60 -5.57
C HIS A 150 -4.81 14.99 -5.62
N LEU A 151 -4.55 16.25 -5.25
CA LEU A 151 -3.22 16.82 -5.09
C LEU A 151 -2.98 17.09 -3.61
N VAL A 152 -1.96 16.46 -3.06
CA VAL A 152 -1.43 16.72 -1.73
C VAL A 152 -0.11 17.45 -1.90
N LEU A 153 0.00 18.66 -1.38
CA LEU A 153 1.21 19.47 -1.40
C LEU A 153 1.81 19.50 0.00
N ILE A 154 3.13 19.29 0.08
CA ILE A 154 3.87 19.27 1.34
C ILE A 154 5.16 20.10 1.16
N PRO A 155 5.44 21.14 1.97
CA PRO A 155 6.67 21.93 1.86
C PRO A 155 7.88 21.09 2.23
N ALA A 156 8.89 20.96 1.36
CA ALA A 156 9.96 19.97 1.52
C ALA A 156 11.21 20.45 2.27
N GLU A 157 11.28 21.70 2.72
CA GLU A 157 12.51 22.27 3.31
C GLU A 157 12.70 21.99 4.81
N ASP A 158 11.64 21.65 5.55
CA ASP A 158 11.68 21.59 7.03
C ASP A 158 11.40 20.18 7.58
N ASP A 159 12.48 19.42 7.85
CA ASP A 159 12.47 18.01 8.26
C ASP A 159 11.70 17.69 9.55
N LEU A 160 11.27 18.71 10.28
CA LEU A 160 10.87 18.56 11.68
C LEU A 160 9.38 18.21 11.89
N TYR A 161 8.51 18.22 10.88
CA TYR A 161 7.07 17.93 11.10
C TYR A 161 6.36 17.24 9.93
N PHE A 162 7.12 16.65 9.02
CA PHE A 162 6.58 16.03 7.83
C PHE A 162 5.53 14.97 8.13
N THR A 163 5.82 14.02 9.00
CA THR A 163 5.05 12.77 9.02
C THR A 163 3.57 12.97 9.42
N PRO A 164 3.24 13.70 10.52
CA PRO A 164 1.84 13.96 10.87
C PRO A 164 1.10 14.84 9.84
N VAL A 165 1.80 15.82 9.26
CA VAL A 165 1.19 16.69 8.23
C VAL A 165 0.90 15.88 6.96
N VAL A 166 1.85 15.07 6.50
CA VAL A 166 1.64 14.18 5.34
C VAL A 166 0.47 13.23 5.58
N ALA A 167 0.39 12.60 6.76
CA ALA A 167 -0.74 11.75 7.12
C ALA A 167 -2.08 12.50 7.10
N HIS A 168 -2.13 13.71 7.65
CA HIS A 168 -3.33 14.56 7.65
C HIS A 168 -3.81 14.90 6.24
N GLU A 169 -2.90 15.42 5.40
CA GLU A 169 -3.26 15.83 4.03
C GLU A 169 -3.62 14.62 3.15
N ILE A 170 -2.98 13.47 3.36
CA ILE A 170 -3.40 12.21 2.72
C ILE A 170 -4.79 11.78 3.20
N GLY A 171 -5.12 11.97 4.49
CA GLY A 171 -6.47 11.75 5.01
C GLY A 171 -7.52 12.54 4.25
N HIS A 172 -7.25 13.81 3.95
CA HIS A 172 -8.10 14.63 3.09
C HIS A 172 -8.23 14.08 1.66
N ALA A 173 -7.15 13.58 1.06
CA ALA A 173 -7.20 12.94 -0.25
C ALA A 173 -8.08 11.68 -0.27
N PHE A 174 -8.18 10.98 0.87
CA PHE A 174 -9.14 9.87 1.05
C PHE A 174 -10.56 10.31 1.35
N GLY A 175 -10.82 11.61 1.52
CA GLY A 175 -12.13 12.18 1.77
C GLY A 175 -12.46 12.41 3.24
N LEU A 176 -11.48 12.30 4.15
CA LEU A 176 -11.67 12.67 5.54
C LEU A 176 -11.80 14.18 5.70
N ALA A 177 -12.71 14.62 6.56
CA ALA A 177 -12.89 16.01 6.92
C ALA A 177 -12.14 16.33 8.21
N HIS A 178 -11.96 17.61 8.51
CA HIS A 178 -11.41 18.00 9.81
C HIS A 178 -12.29 17.51 10.96
N SER A 179 -11.65 16.95 11.98
CA SER A 179 -12.28 16.66 13.27
C SER A 179 -12.43 17.93 14.10
N LEU A 180 -13.59 18.10 14.73
CA LEU A 180 -13.84 19.19 15.68
C LEU A 180 -13.23 18.91 17.06
N LYS A 181 -12.82 17.65 17.32
CA LYS A 181 -12.29 17.21 18.61
C LYS A 181 -10.80 17.00 18.49
N ARG A 182 -10.03 17.71 19.33
CA ARG A 182 -8.58 17.56 19.35
C ARG A 182 -8.12 16.20 19.84
N PHE A 183 -8.76 15.68 20.88
CA PHE A 183 -8.35 14.43 21.52
C PHE A 183 -9.39 13.35 21.27
N ILE A 184 -8.91 12.14 20.99
CA ILE A 184 -9.79 10.97 20.90
C ILE A 184 -10.22 10.56 22.31
N LEU A 185 -11.52 10.33 22.49
CA LEU A 185 -12.13 9.99 23.76
C LEU A 185 -11.41 8.81 24.42
N ASN A 186 -11.06 8.96 25.70
CA ASN A 186 -10.34 7.97 26.51
C ASN A 186 -8.91 7.64 26.02
N SER A 187 -8.29 8.53 25.24
CA SER A 187 -6.87 8.45 24.87
C SER A 187 -6.19 9.81 25.10
N ASN A 188 -4.86 9.78 25.23
CA ASN A 188 -4.05 10.99 25.18
C ASN A 188 -3.62 11.35 23.75
N SER A 189 -4.13 10.61 22.76
CA SER A 189 -3.77 10.80 21.36
C SER A 189 -4.56 11.94 20.74
N VAL A 190 -3.88 12.71 19.90
CA VAL A 190 -4.48 13.74 19.07
C VAL A 190 -5.14 13.09 17.86
N ASP A 191 -6.33 13.53 17.50
CA ASP A 191 -6.98 13.09 16.27
C ASP A 191 -6.15 13.58 15.06
N ILE A 192 -5.72 12.67 14.19
CA ILE A 192 -4.90 13.03 13.02
C ILE A 192 -5.63 14.00 12.09
N MET A 193 -6.97 13.94 12.06
CA MET A 193 -7.79 14.86 11.27
C MET A 193 -8.13 16.14 12.03
N TYR A 194 -7.61 16.36 13.23
CA TYR A 194 -7.64 17.68 13.85
C TYR A 194 -6.76 18.67 13.05
N GLN A 195 -7.03 19.97 13.17
CA GLN A 195 -6.32 21.01 12.43
C GLN A 195 -4.78 20.90 12.55
N THR A 196 -4.06 20.86 11.43
CA THR A 196 -2.58 20.75 11.38
C THR A 196 -1.83 21.91 12.01
N GLN A 197 -2.49 23.03 12.28
CA GLN A 197 -1.91 24.21 12.91
C GLN A 197 -1.41 23.96 14.34
N ILE A 198 -1.73 22.80 14.93
CA ILE A 198 -1.16 22.39 16.24
C ILE A 198 0.23 21.80 16.15
N VAL A 199 0.65 21.34 14.96
CA VAL A 199 2.00 20.82 14.80
C VAL A 199 2.95 22.00 14.92
N THR A 200 3.71 22.01 16.02
CA THR A 200 4.54 23.16 16.38
C THR A 200 5.80 23.14 15.53
N ARG A 201 5.97 24.17 14.69
CA ARG A 201 7.16 24.30 13.85
C ARG A 201 8.44 24.21 14.67
N GLY A 202 9.40 23.42 14.22
CA GLY A 202 10.69 23.21 14.89
C GLY A 202 10.68 22.15 16.00
N ILE A 203 9.54 21.53 16.31
CA ILE A 203 9.45 20.40 17.24
C ILE A 203 9.17 19.14 16.44
N LYS A 204 10.09 18.17 16.53
CA LYS A 204 9.88 16.83 15.96
C LYS A 204 8.70 16.17 16.66
N ASP A 205 7.56 16.16 15.99
CA ASP A 205 6.39 15.41 16.43
C ASP A 205 6.36 14.04 15.74
N GLU A 206 5.84 13.05 16.46
CA GLU A 206 5.87 11.66 16.01
C GLU A 206 4.43 11.15 15.85
N LEU A 207 4.17 10.39 14.79
CA LEU A 207 2.84 9.84 14.50
C LEU A 207 2.25 9.02 15.65
N LYS A 208 3.09 8.46 16.54
CA LYS A 208 2.63 7.72 17.73
C LYS A 208 1.78 8.55 18.70
N ASN A 209 1.85 9.88 18.64
CA ASN A 209 1.03 10.79 19.45
C ASN A 209 -0.34 11.06 18.81
N TYR A 210 -0.55 10.58 17.59
CA TYR A 210 -1.76 10.77 16.81
C TYR A 210 -2.53 9.46 16.65
N ALA A 211 -3.78 9.57 16.26
CA ALA A 211 -4.64 8.43 15.96
C ALA A 211 -5.80 8.86 15.06
N LEU A 212 -6.40 7.91 14.34
CA LEU A 212 -7.69 8.08 13.67
C LEU A 212 -8.81 7.90 14.69
N ASN A 213 -9.81 8.78 14.67
CA ASN A 213 -11.05 8.49 15.38
C ASN A 213 -11.79 7.31 14.70
N ARG A 214 -12.78 6.74 15.40
CA ARG A 214 -13.47 5.55 14.90
C ARG A 214 -14.33 5.85 13.68
N GLU A 215 -14.94 7.03 13.64
CA GLU A 215 -15.78 7.49 12.54
C GLU A 215 -14.99 7.57 11.23
N ASP A 216 -13.79 8.15 11.26
CA ASP A 216 -12.89 8.26 10.11
C ASP A 216 -12.39 6.89 9.66
N ALA A 217 -11.97 6.02 10.59
CA ALA A 217 -11.58 4.65 10.24
C ALA A 217 -12.74 3.86 9.62
N THR A 218 -13.96 4.04 10.13
CA THR A 218 -15.18 3.44 9.56
C THR A 218 -15.43 3.96 8.14
N PHE A 219 -15.31 5.28 7.94
CA PHE A 219 -15.45 5.90 6.64
C PHE A 219 -14.45 5.34 5.62
N LEU A 220 -13.17 5.23 6.00
CA LEU A 220 -12.13 4.66 5.13
C LEU A 220 -12.43 3.21 4.75
N ASN A 221 -12.87 2.40 5.73
CA ASN A 221 -13.24 1.00 5.51
C ASN A 221 -14.42 0.84 4.56
N GLU A 222 -15.50 1.61 4.77
CA GLU A 222 -16.75 1.47 4.01
C GLU A 222 -16.66 2.05 2.59
N ASN A 223 -15.82 3.07 2.37
CA ASN A 223 -15.68 3.70 1.06
C ASN A 223 -14.62 3.03 0.17
N GLY A 224 -13.96 1.98 0.67
CA GLY A 224 -12.97 1.19 -0.07
C GLY A 224 -11.73 1.99 -0.48
N ARG A 225 -11.45 3.11 0.22
CA ARG A 225 -10.39 4.08 -0.08
C ARG A 225 -9.00 3.64 0.38
N LEU A 226 -9.01 2.71 1.32
CA LEU A 226 -7.84 1.93 1.64
C LEU A 226 -8.12 0.56 1.07
N SER A 227 -7.34 0.20 0.05
CA SER A 227 -7.46 -1.11 -0.55
C SER A 227 -7.38 -2.18 0.55
N ILE A 228 -8.34 -3.11 0.55
CA ILE A 228 -8.17 -4.40 1.19
C ILE A 228 -7.21 -5.19 0.30
N GLN A 229 -5.95 -4.77 0.26
CA GLN A 229 -4.95 -5.78 0.00
C GLN A 229 -4.74 -6.44 1.34
N LYS A 230 -5.09 -7.75 1.42
CA LYS A 230 -4.22 -8.70 2.13
C LYS A 230 -2.82 -8.15 1.93
N ALA A 231 -2.18 -7.66 2.99
CA ALA A 231 -0.93 -6.93 2.90
C ALA A 231 -0.14 -7.56 1.76
N TYR A 232 0.10 -6.81 0.68
CA TYR A 232 0.97 -7.31 -0.36
C TYR A 232 2.33 -7.32 0.30
N GLN A 233 2.60 -8.41 1.02
CA GLN A 233 3.91 -8.88 1.34
C GLN A 233 4.54 -8.97 -0.02
N ASP A 234 5.39 -7.98 -0.31
CA ASP A 234 6.29 -8.05 -1.42
C ASP A 234 6.84 -9.48 -1.47
N GLY A 235 6.59 -10.19 -2.57
CA GLY A 235 7.08 -11.55 -2.73
C GLY A 235 8.62 -11.65 -2.65
N SER A 236 9.32 -10.50 -2.53
CA SER A 236 10.74 -10.39 -2.22
C SER A 236 11.07 -10.42 -0.71
N GLN A 237 10.17 -10.01 0.19
CA GLN A 237 10.34 -10.30 1.61
C GLN A 237 9.95 -11.76 1.82
N GLY A 238 10.96 -12.61 2.03
CA GLY A 238 10.75 -14.03 2.22
C GLY A 238 9.77 -14.29 3.36
N ILE A 239 8.54 -14.66 3.02
CA ILE A 239 7.54 -15.14 3.99
C ILE A 239 8.21 -16.24 4.80
N ASN A 240 8.43 -15.99 6.10
CA ASN A 240 8.97 -16.99 7.00
C ASN A 240 7.85 -17.97 7.37
N ALA A 241 7.73 -19.06 6.62
CA ALA A 241 6.77 -20.12 6.88
C ALA A 241 7.31 -21.22 7.81
N ASP A 242 8.52 -21.06 8.36
CA ASP A 242 9.07 -21.88 9.44
C ASP A 242 8.51 -21.32 10.76
N VAL A 243 7.41 -21.92 11.20
CA VAL A 243 6.59 -21.45 12.32
C VAL A 243 7.19 -21.91 13.65
N ASN A 244 7.85 -23.06 13.68
CA ASN A 244 8.47 -23.59 14.88
C ASN A 244 9.93 -23.13 15.09
N GLY A 245 10.54 -22.50 14.09
CA GLY A 245 11.91 -21.99 14.11
C GLY A 245 12.98 -23.09 14.06
N ASP A 246 12.67 -24.25 13.48
CA ASP A 246 13.60 -25.38 13.40
C ASP A 246 14.52 -25.36 12.18
N GLY A 247 14.33 -24.38 11.30
CA GLY A 247 15.10 -24.16 10.08
C GLY A 247 14.55 -24.88 8.86
N TYR A 248 13.42 -25.58 8.98
CA TYR A 248 12.74 -26.26 7.88
C TYR A 248 11.32 -25.73 7.72
N ILE A 249 10.77 -25.90 6.52
CA ILE A 249 9.36 -25.62 6.25
C ILE A 249 8.73 -26.94 5.84
N ASP A 250 8.01 -27.58 6.74
CA ASP A 250 7.49 -28.94 6.55
C ASP A 250 6.04 -29.13 7.04
N LEU A 251 5.61 -30.39 7.20
CA LEU A 251 4.26 -30.71 7.61
C LEU A 251 3.96 -30.29 9.06
N TYR A 252 5.00 -30.16 9.89
CA TYR A 252 4.86 -29.74 11.28
C TYR A 252 4.43 -28.27 11.38
N ASP A 253 5.01 -27.38 10.57
CA ASP A 253 4.57 -25.97 10.48
C ASP A 253 3.10 -25.85 10.06
N VAL A 254 2.69 -26.66 9.06
CA VAL A 254 1.30 -26.74 8.60
C VAL A 254 0.37 -27.16 9.75
N MET A 255 0.80 -28.10 10.60
CA MET A 255 0.02 -28.54 11.75
C MET A 255 -0.06 -27.48 12.85
N ILE A 256 0.99 -26.69 13.08
CA ILE A 256 0.97 -25.59 14.06
C ILE A 256 -0.03 -24.52 13.63
N VAL A 257 0.01 -24.06 12.37
CA VAL A 257 -0.97 -23.08 11.87
C VAL A 257 -2.38 -23.63 11.96
N ARG A 258 -2.59 -24.88 11.54
CA ARG A 258 -3.91 -25.53 11.65
C ARG A 258 -4.40 -25.61 13.09
N SER A 259 -3.52 -25.85 14.05
CA SER A 259 -3.84 -25.85 15.47
C SER A 259 -4.18 -24.43 15.96
N GLY A 260 -3.46 -23.41 15.50
CA GLY A 260 -3.67 -21.99 15.83
C GLY A 260 -5.04 -21.45 15.41
N MET A 261 -5.61 -21.98 14.33
CA MET A 261 -6.97 -21.65 13.90
C MET A 261 -8.05 -22.14 14.89
N GLN A 262 -7.75 -23.13 15.73
CA GLN A 262 -8.73 -23.78 16.61
C GLN A 262 -8.44 -23.57 18.10
N ASN A 263 -7.17 -23.40 18.45
CA ASN A 263 -6.69 -23.30 19.82
C ASN A 263 -5.61 -22.22 19.92
N PRO A 264 -5.50 -21.51 21.05
CA PRO A 264 -4.36 -20.63 21.29
C PRO A 264 -3.04 -21.39 21.17
N THR A 265 -2.03 -20.77 20.56
CA THR A 265 -0.67 -21.31 20.46
C THR A 265 0.35 -20.27 20.93
N THR A 266 1.55 -20.73 21.31
CA THR A 266 2.70 -19.85 21.61
C THR A 266 3.47 -19.41 20.37
N TYR A 267 3.17 -20.00 19.22
CA TYR A 267 3.77 -19.67 17.93
C TYR A 267 2.97 -18.57 17.23
N ASP A 268 3.67 -17.73 16.48
CA ASP A 268 3.03 -16.79 15.57
C ASP A 268 2.51 -17.57 14.35
N THR A 269 1.18 -17.58 14.19
CA THR A 269 0.51 -18.38 13.14
C THR A 269 -0.17 -17.50 12.10
N ASP A 270 -0.06 -16.18 12.23
CA ASP A 270 -0.56 -15.18 11.28
C ASP A 270 0.53 -14.88 10.24
N ILE A 271 0.67 -15.80 9.30
CA ILE A 271 1.79 -15.86 8.34
C ILE A 271 1.76 -14.68 7.37
N ASN A 272 0.57 -14.24 6.98
CA ASN A 272 0.40 -13.08 6.11
C ASN A 272 0.38 -11.73 6.88
N ASN A 273 0.45 -11.79 8.22
CA ASN A 273 0.39 -10.66 9.14
C ASN A 273 -0.90 -9.82 9.05
N ASP A 274 -2.04 -10.40 8.67
CA ASP A 274 -3.33 -9.69 8.54
C ASP A 274 -4.11 -9.55 9.85
N GLY A 275 -3.57 -10.08 10.95
CA GLY A 275 -4.10 -10.04 12.30
C GLY A 275 -4.95 -11.26 12.66
N VAL A 276 -5.15 -12.22 11.74
CA VAL A 276 -6.04 -13.36 11.95
C VAL A 276 -5.43 -14.65 11.38
N THR A 277 -5.13 -15.62 12.26
CA THR A 277 -4.78 -16.97 11.81
C THR A 277 -5.97 -17.67 11.14
N ASP A 278 -5.94 -17.82 9.82
CA ASP A 278 -7.00 -18.44 9.02
C ASP A 278 -6.51 -19.42 7.92
N GLU A 279 -7.40 -19.78 6.99
CA GLU A 279 -7.07 -20.70 5.88
C GLU A 279 -6.05 -20.09 4.89
N ASN A 280 -5.90 -18.77 4.84
CA ASN A 280 -4.92 -18.09 4.02
C ASN A 280 -3.50 -18.32 4.54
N ASP A 281 -3.31 -18.23 5.85
CA ASP A 281 -2.02 -18.56 6.49
C ASP A 281 -1.65 -20.01 6.24
N LEU A 282 -2.63 -20.90 6.42
CA LEU A 282 -2.45 -22.32 6.17
C LEU A 282 -2.07 -22.61 4.70
N ALA A 283 -2.66 -21.88 3.76
CA ALA A 283 -2.35 -22.02 2.34
C ALA A 283 -0.92 -21.55 2.02
N LEU A 284 -0.45 -20.46 2.64
CA LEU A 284 0.91 -19.97 2.47
C LEU A 284 1.96 -20.97 2.98
N VAL A 285 1.78 -21.53 4.17
CA VAL A 285 2.71 -22.54 4.70
C VAL A 285 2.70 -23.79 3.83
N LYS A 286 1.53 -24.27 3.38
CA LYS A 286 1.45 -25.42 2.46
C LYS A 286 2.19 -25.18 1.15
N LEU A 287 2.07 -23.98 0.58
CA LEU A 287 2.77 -23.62 -0.65
C LEU A 287 4.29 -23.66 -0.42
N LYS A 288 4.78 -23.05 0.66
CA LYS A 288 6.21 -23.02 1.00
C LYS A 288 6.78 -24.40 1.34
N ALA A 289 6.03 -25.23 2.07
CA ALA A 289 6.40 -26.62 2.31
C ALA A 289 6.49 -27.41 1.00
N MET A 290 5.58 -27.17 0.04
CA MET A 290 5.66 -27.81 -1.27
C MET A 290 6.86 -27.32 -2.09
N GLU A 291 7.19 -26.03 -2.06
CA GLU A 291 8.41 -25.49 -2.66
C GLU A 291 9.67 -26.15 -2.05
N ALA A 292 9.73 -26.30 -0.73
CA ALA A 292 10.81 -26.98 -0.03
C ALA A 292 10.92 -28.46 -0.42
N ILE A 293 9.79 -29.18 -0.52
CA ILE A 293 9.76 -30.58 -0.99
C ILE A 293 10.28 -30.69 -2.43
N ILE A 294 9.89 -29.76 -3.31
CA ILE A 294 10.35 -29.74 -4.70
C ILE A 294 11.86 -29.47 -4.75
N ALA A 295 12.36 -28.51 -3.96
CA ALA A 295 13.77 -28.17 -3.89
C ALA A 295 14.64 -29.30 -3.30
N ALA A 296 14.10 -30.03 -2.30
CA ALA A 296 14.76 -31.18 -1.69
C ALA A 296 14.60 -32.47 -2.51
N SER A 297 13.72 -32.50 -3.50
CA SER A 297 13.50 -33.70 -4.32
C SER A 297 14.77 -34.04 -5.08
N PRO A 298 15.31 -35.27 -4.95
CA PRO A 298 16.49 -35.66 -5.70
C PRO A 298 16.18 -35.51 -7.18
N SER A 299 16.94 -34.65 -7.87
CA SER A 299 16.83 -34.46 -9.32
C SER A 299 16.77 -35.85 -9.96
N LYS A 300 15.62 -36.21 -10.56
CA LYS A 300 15.41 -37.56 -11.12
C LYS A 300 16.70 -37.98 -11.83
N PRO A 301 17.37 -39.06 -11.41
CA PRO A 301 18.55 -39.51 -12.10
C PRO A 301 18.15 -39.71 -13.56
N ARG A 302 18.79 -38.98 -14.47
CA ARG A 302 18.63 -39.20 -15.91
C ARG A 302 19.14 -40.61 -16.17
N PHE A 303 18.26 -41.59 -16.11
CA PHE A 303 18.58 -42.95 -16.50
C PHE A 303 18.98 -42.92 -17.97
N LYS A 304 20.30 -43.02 -18.24
CA LYS A 304 20.79 -43.37 -19.57
C LYS A 304 20.36 -44.82 -19.82
N LEU A 305 19.23 -44.99 -20.51
CA LEU A 305 18.83 -46.27 -21.08
C LEU A 305 19.91 -46.70 -22.08
N THR A 306 20.85 -47.49 -21.59
CA THR A 306 21.86 -48.15 -22.42
C THR A 306 21.29 -49.53 -22.72
N THR A 307 20.74 -49.68 -23.92
CA THR A 307 20.31 -51.01 -24.39
C THR A 307 21.53 -51.76 -24.91
N THR A 308 21.43 -53.08 -25.04
CA THR A 308 22.45 -53.90 -25.74
C THR A 308 22.65 -53.52 -27.20
N TRP A 309 21.85 -52.59 -27.74
CA TRP A 309 21.93 -52.05 -29.10
C TRP A 309 22.43 -50.59 -29.16
N GLY A 310 22.91 -50.03 -28.05
CA GLY A 310 23.48 -48.68 -27.97
C GLY A 310 22.62 -47.68 -27.18
N THR A 311 23.17 -46.46 -27.02
CA THR A 311 22.52 -45.35 -26.29
C THR A 311 21.37 -44.78 -27.10
N LEU A 312 20.14 -44.91 -26.59
CA LEU A 312 18.98 -44.25 -27.19
C LEU A 312 19.12 -42.73 -27.05
N LYS A 313 19.29 -42.03 -28.17
CA LYS A 313 19.06 -40.58 -28.23
C LYS A 313 17.54 -40.37 -28.20
N ILE A 314 17.02 -39.88 -27.09
CA ILE A 314 15.64 -39.38 -27.02
C ILE A 314 15.66 -38.03 -27.75
N GLN A 315 14.90 -37.91 -28.84
CA GLN A 315 14.61 -36.63 -29.50
C GLN A 315 13.58 -35.87 -28.68
#